data_AF-A0A395WAR9-F1
#
_entry.id   AF-A0A395WAR9-F1
#
_cell.length_a   1.000
_cell.length_b   1.000
_cell.length_c   1.000
_cell.angle_alpha   90.00
_cell.angle_beta   90.00
_cell.angle_gamma   90.00
#
_symmetry.space_group_name_H-M   'P 1'
#
loop_
_entity.id
_entity.type
_entity.pdbx_description
1 polymer ?
#
loop_
_entity_poly.entity_id
_entity_poly.type
_entity_poly.pdbx_seq_one_letter_code
_entity_poly.pdbx_strand_id
1 'polypeptide(L)'
;MKHVIKVIWCSYIVFCCLLNLQIFANYGFVNLELCKIRPVALEGESLKSQDDEMPAIFVETGNKKINKNVNRVKTYLNKLPSYLLQDCKAIHFVGHDQLIKTYMVGEKEGDVSNKDKEEIIGYALERNMHAHVQYQSNLDKSALVHELWHIYDFNHGNSDSKEFQELYLHGGDSITEYGKTSPGEFFAEAGWWYTVYPEKLKESNMDVYSYFKNIDNKEECL
;
A
#
# COMPACT_ATOMS: atom_id res chain seq x y z
N MET A 1 -14.02 19.13 -47.40
CA MET A 1 -15.02 19.31 -46.32
C MET A 1 -15.21 17.97 -45.64
N LYS A 2 -14.94 17.93 -44.33
CA LYS A 2 -14.87 16.71 -43.52
C LYS A 2 -16.28 16.20 -43.21
N HIS A 3 -16.55 14.93 -43.50
CA HIS A 3 -17.72 14.22 -43.01
C HIS A 3 -17.49 13.83 -41.53
N VAL A 4 -18.43 14.23 -40.69
CA VAL A 4 -18.51 13.87 -39.28
C VAL A 4 -19.39 12.62 -39.17
N ILE A 5 -18.82 11.50 -38.72
CA ILE A 5 -19.58 10.32 -38.31
C ILE A 5 -19.44 10.22 -36.79
N LYS A 6 -20.58 10.37 -36.11
CA LYS A 6 -20.79 9.99 -34.70
C LYS A 6 -20.58 8.48 -34.58
N VAL A 7 -19.72 8.06 -33.67
CA VAL A 7 -19.73 6.67 -33.19
C VAL A 7 -19.89 6.69 -31.67
N ILE A 8 -21.01 6.11 -31.25
CA ILE A 8 -21.40 5.75 -29.89
C ILE A 8 -20.54 4.54 -29.50
N TRP A 9 -19.89 4.54 -28.33
CA TRP A 9 -19.39 3.31 -27.71
C TRP A 9 -20.01 3.14 -26.33
N CYS A 10 -20.90 2.17 -26.27
CA CYS A 10 -21.43 1.51 -25.08
C CYS A 10 -20.59 0.22 -24.91
N SER A 11 -20.09 0.00 -23.70
CA SER A 11 -19.96 -1.28 -22.99
C SER A 11 -19.36 -2.55 -23.65
N TYR A 12 -18.61 -3.28 -22.81
CA TYR A 12 -18.07 -4.65 -22.93
C TYR A 12 -16.66 -4.79 -23.55
N ILE A 13 -15.75 -5.39 -22.78
CA ILE A 13 -15.32 -6.79 -22.98
C ILE A 13 -14.54 -7.29 -21.74
N VAL A 14 -15.20 -8.18 -21.00
CA VAL A 14 -14.60 -9.32 -20.30
C VAL A 14 -14.22 -10.32 -21.38
N PHE A 15 -12.92 -10.56 -21.63
CA PHE A 15 -12.34 -11.81 -22.16
C PHE A 15 -10.87 -11.59 -22.57
N CYS A 16 -9.91 -11.79 -21.64
CA CYS A 16 -8.49 -11.86 -21.97
C CYS A 16 -7.84 -13.11 -21.37
N CYS A 17 -8.42 -14.29 -21.60
CA CYS A 17 -7.77 -15.57 -21.21
C CYS A 17 -7.43 -16.54 -22.33
N LEU A 18 -7.79 -16.34 -23.62
CA LEU A 18 -7.61 -17.42 -24.60
C LEU A 18 -7.18 -17.03 -26.03
N LEU A 19 -6.57 -15.87 -26.27
CA LEU A 19 -6.11 -15.53 -27.62
C LEU A 19 -4.73 -14.83 -27.65
N ASN A 20 -3.68 -15.53 -27.24
CA ASN A 20 -2.29 -15.11 -27.47
C ASN A 20 -1.47 -16.17 -28.22
N LEU A 21 -2.11 -16.83 -29.19
CA LEU A 21 -1.41 -17.44 -30.31
C LEU A 21 -2.14 -16.99 -31.59
N GLN A 22 -1.44 -16.25 -32.46
CA GLN A 22 -1.80 -15.85 -33.84
C GLN A 22 -2.08 -14.36 -34.13
N ILE A 23 -1.47 -13.40 -33.41
CA ILE A 23 -1.26 -12.05 -33.95
C ILE A 23 0.19 -11.60 -33.69
N PHE A 24 1.15 -12.35 -34.22
CA PHE A 24 2.55 -11.94 -34.34
C PHE A 24 2.99 -12.03 -35.81
N ALA A 25 2.29 -11.30 -36.69
CA ALA A 25 2.74 -11.06 -38.05
C ALA A 25 1.94 -9.90 -38.63
N ASN A 26 2.38 -8.64 -38.41
CA ASN A 26 2.34 -7.57 -39.44
C ASN A 26 2.52 -6.12 -38.96
N TYR A 27 2.88 -5.82 -37.72
CA TYR A 27 3.27 -4.44 -37.38
C TYR A 27 4.54 -4.41 -36.54
N GLY A 28 5.57 -3.81 -37.14
CA GLY A 28 6.92 -3.73 -36.61
C GLY A 28 7.06 -2.82 -35.39
N PHE A 29 8.10 -3.12 -34.63
CA PHE A 29 8.68 -2.31 -33.56
C PHE A 29 7.73 -1.88 -32.44
N VAL A 30 7.41 -2.83 -31.56
CA VAL A 30 7.22 -2.52 -30.14
C VAL A 30 8.54 -2.83 -29.45
N ASN A 31 9.14 -1.80 -28.85
CA ASN A 31 10.32 -1.95 -28.02
C ASN A 31 9.97 -2.80 -26.78
N LEU A 32 10.32 -4.09 -26.85
CA LEU A 32 10.03 -5.14 -25.86
C LEU A 32 10.81 -5.01 -24.54
N GLU A 33 11.57 -3.92 -24.34
CA GLU A 33 12.35 -3.73 -23.11
C GLU A 33 11.52 -3.24 -21.91
N LEU A 34 10.33 -2.65 -22.13
CA LEU A 34 9.42 -2.27 -21.04
C LEU A 34 8.62 -3.45 -20.46
N CYS A 35 8.68 -4.64 -21.08
CA CYS A 35 8.01 -5.84 -20.60
C CYS A 35 8.94 -6.78 -19.79
N LYS A 36 10.14 -6.32 -19.42
CA LYS A 36 11.16 -7.11 -18.72
C LYS A 36 11.36 -6.76 -17.24
N ILE A 37 10.45 -6.03 -16.60
CA ILE A 37 10.39 -6.05 -15.14
C ILE A 37 9.70 -7.35 -14.76
N ARG A 38 10.50 -8.42 -14.59
CA ARG A 38 10.02 -9.67 -14.01
C ARG A 38 9.35 -9.33 -12.69
N PRO A 39 8.20 -9.94 -12.34
CA PRO A 39 7.76 -9.91 -10.95
C PRO A 39 8.94 -10.38 -10.12
N VAL A 40 9.36 -9.58 -9.14
CA VAL A 40 10.39 -10.01 -8.20
C VAL A 40 9.79 -11.25 -7.54
N ALA A 41 10.30 -12.42 -7.93
CA ALA A 41 9.86 -13.69 -7.39
C ALA A 41 10.25 -13.68 -5.92
N LEU A 42 9.27 -13.43 -5.06
CA LEU A 42 9.41 -13.61 -3.63
C LEU A 42 9.53 -15.12 -3.39
N GLU A 43 10.73 -15.58 -3.07
CA GLU A 43 10.89 -16.89 -2.43
C GLU A 43 10.38 -16.76 -0.99
N GLY A 44 9.11 -17.09 -0.81
CA GLY A 44 8.43 -17.05 0.48
C GLY A 44 7.44 -18.19 0.61
N GLU A 45 7.34 -18.78 1.79
CA GLU A 45 6.26 -19.73 2.09
C GLU A 45 4.94 -18.96 2.10
N SER A 46 4.04 -19.27 1.16
CA SER A 46 2.67 -18.78 1.18
C SER A 46 1.91 -19.48 2.30
N LEU A 47 1.62 -18.75 3.37
CA LEU A 47 0.71 -19.22 4.41
C LEU A 47 -0.68 -18.68 4.11
N LYS A 48 -1.37 -19.28 3.13
CA LYS A 48 -2.79 -18.98 2.87
C LYS A 48 -3.57 -19.16 4.17
N SER A 49 -4.12 -18.07 4.71
CA SER A 49 -5.20 -18.16 5.70
C SER A 49 -6.47 -18.64 4.99
N GLN A 50 -7.28 -19.40 5.72
CA GLN A 50 -8.55 -19.96 5.27
C GLN A 50 -9.73 -18.98 5.43
N ASP A 51 -9.45 -17.70 5.74
CA ASP A 51 -10.43 -16.63 5.85
C ASP A 51 -10.28 -15.70 4.65
N ASP A 52 -11.30 -15.63 3.80
CA ASP A 52 -11.31 -14.87 2.53
C ASP A 52 -11.20 -13.33 2.72
N GLU A 53 -11.29 -12.85 3.96
CA GLU A 53 -11.24 -11.42 4.33
C GLU A 53 -9.85 -10.92 4.74
N MET A 54 -8.86 -11.81 4.90
CA MET A 54 -7.53 -11.45 5.38
C MET A 54 -6.49 -11.35 4.23
N PRO A 55 -5.60 -10.33 4.23
CA PRO A 55 -4.51 -10.25 3.26
C PRO A 55 -3.64 -11.50 3.30
N ALA A 56 -3.18 -11.95 2.13
CA ALA A 56 -2.23 -13.05 2.06
C ALA A 56 -0.91 -12.64 2.74
N ILE A 57 -0.41 -13.46 3.67
CA ILE A 57 0.83 -13.18 4.40
C ILE A 57 1.98 -13.98 3.81
N PHE A 58 3.03 -13.27 3.42
CA PHE A 58 4.28 -13.84 2.91
C PHE A 58 5.43 -13.47 3.82
N VAL A 59 6.32 -14.45 4.03
CA VAL A 59 7.55 -14.29 4.80
C VAL A 59 8.70 -14.78 3.94
N GLU A 60 9.70 -13.94 3.74
CA GLU A 60 10.92 -14.32 3.03
C GLU A 60 11.64 -15.47 3.76
N THR A 61 11.86 -16.58 3.05
CA THR A 61 12.45 -17.80 3.63
C THR A 61 13.96 -17.64 3.85
N GLY A 62 14.47 -18.14 4.98
CA GLY A 62 15.90 -18.11 5.33
C GLY A 62 16.18 -17.65 6.76
N ASN A 63 15.20 -17.03 7.42
CA ASN A 63 15.33 -16.56 8.79
C ASN A 63 14.46 -17.40 9.75
N LYS A 64 15.07 -18.40 10.40
CA LYS A 64 14.40 -19.37 11.30
C LYS A 64 13.61 -18.73 12.47
N LYS A 65 13.83 -17.44 12.79
CA LYS A 65 13.04 -16.72 13.80
C LYS A 65 11.64 -16.29 13.29
N ILE A 66 11.44 -16.17 11.98
CA ILE A 66 10.21 -15.57 11.42
C ILE A 66 9.03 -16.55 11.38
N ASN A 67 9.26 -17.84 11.13
CA ASN A 67 8.18 -18.84 11.11
C ASN A 67 7.45 -18.97 12.47
N LYS A 68 8.11 -18.62 13.58
CA LYS A 68 7.48 -18.58 14.92
C LYS A 68 6.61 -17.34 15.15
N ASN A 69 6.76 -16.28 14.35
CA ASN A 69 6.12 -14.98 14.53
C ASN A 69 4.87 -14.77 13.66
N VAL A 70 4.58 -15.64 12.69
CA VAL A 70 3.41 -15.48 11.81
C VAL A 70 2.09 -15.46 12.60
N ASN A 71 1.93 -16.34 13.60
CA ASN A 71 0.75 -16.33 14.44
C ASN A 71 0.62 -15.02 15.23
N ARG A 72 1.74 -14.42 15.67
CA ARG A 72 1.73 -13.13 16.38
C ARG A 72 1.31 -11.98 15.45
N VAL A 73 1.73 -12.02 14.19
CA VAL A 73 1.27 -11.07 13.16
C VAL A 73 -0.22 -11.24 12.91
N LYS A 74 -0.69 -12.47 12.68
CA LYS A 74 -2.12 -12.77 12.50
C LYS A 74 -2.97 -12.29 13.68
N THR A 75 -2.55 -12.61 14.92
CA THR A 75 -3.23 -12.11 16.13
C THR A 75 -3.25 -10.58 16.21
N TYR A 76 -2.23 -9.91 15.67
CA TYR A 76 -2.22 -8.45 15.65
C TYR A 76 -3.14 -7.89 14.57
N LEU A 77 -3.08 -8.42 13.35
CA LEU A 77 -3.95 -8.01 12.25
C LEU A 77 -5.43 -8.18 12.62
N ASN A 78 -5.80 -9.28 13.27
CA ASN A 78 -7.18 -9.51 13.74
C ASN A 78 -7.67 -8.50 14.81
N LYS A 79 -6.81 -7.59 15.29
CA LYS A 79 -7.21 -6.49 16.19
C LYS A 79 -7.34 -5.15 15.48
N LEU A 80 -6.90 -5.07 14.23
CA LEU A 80 -7.07 -3.88 13.41
C LEU A 80 -8.51 -3.83 12.89
N PRO A 81 -9.04 -2.64 12.62
CA PRO A 81 -10.31 -2.52 11.90
C PRO A 81 -10.25 -3.27 10.57
N SER A 82 -11.31 -4.01 10.25
CA SER A 82 -11.37 -4.84 9.03
C SER A 82 -11.24 -4.01 7.75
N TYR A 83 -11.76 -2.78 7.75
CA TYR A 83 -11.67 -1.87 6.60
C TYR A 83 -10.23 -1.50 6.22
N LEU A 84 -9.26 -1.59 7.15
CA LEU A 84 -7.84 -1.39 6.82
C LEU A 84 -7.22 -2.61 6.14
N LEU A 85 -7.84 -3.78 6.27
CA LEU A 85 -7.34 -5.04 5.74
C LEU A 85 -7.99 -5.41 4.41
N GLN A 86 -9.23 -4.97 4.18
CA GLN A 86 -10.03 -5.34 3.00
C GLN A 86 -9.37 -4.93 1.67
N ASP A 87 -8.66 -3.81 1.66
CA ASP A 87 -7.99 -3.27 0.48
C ASP A 87 -6.60 -3.87 0.27
N CYS A 88 -6.02 -4.41 1.33
CA CYS A 88 -4.70 -5.03 1.30
C CYS A 88 -4.79 -6.43 0.73
N LYS A 89 -4.16 -6.66 -0.43
CA LYS A 89 -4.17 -7.99 -1.07
C LYS A 89 -3.10 -8.91 -0.49
N ALA A 90 -1.98 -8.34 -0.06
CA ALA A 90 -0.90 -9.11 0.55
C ALA A 90 0.01 -8.27 1.45
N ILE A 91 0.55 -8.91 2.48
CA ILE A 91 1.58 -8.36 3.36
C ILE A 91 2.84 -9.21 3.24
N HIS A 92 3.96 -8.57 2.92
CA HIS A 92 5.27 -9.20 2.74
C HIS A 92 6.22 -8.77 3.85
N PHE A 93 6.65 -9.73 4.66
CA PHE A 93 7.75 -9.52 5.62
C PHE A 93 9.06 -9.94 4.98
N VAL A 94 9.91 -8.96 4.70
CA VAL A 94 11.12 -9.13 3.87
C VAL A 94 12.37 -8.60 4.57
N GLY A 95 13.55 -9.03 4.14
CA GLY A 95 14.82 -8.40 4.50
C GLY A 95 14.97 -7.00 3.90
N HIS A 96 15.90 -6.21 4.44
CA HIS A 96 16.14 -4.84 3.99
C HIS A 96 16.47 -4.74 2.50
N ASP A 97 17.39 -5.59 2.01
CA ASP A 97 17.80 -5.61 0.60
C ASP A 97 16.61 -5.85 -0.35
N GLN A 98 15.68 -6.72 0.06
CA GLN A 98 14.50 -7.03 -0.70
C GLN A 98 13.45 -5.90 -0.63
N LEU A 99 13.37 -5.21 0.50
CA LEU A 99 12.55 -4.00 0.63
C LEU A 99 13.06 -2.89 -0.30
N ILE A 100 14.37 -2.61 -0.31
CA ILE A 100 14.98 -1.61 -1.20
C ILE A 100 14.68 -1.94 -2.67
N LYS A 101 14.84 -3.20 -3.09
CA LYS A 101 14.51 -3.61 -4.46
C LYS A 101 13.04 -3.34 -4.81
N THR A 102 12.14 -3.61 -3.86
CA THR A 102 10.71 -3.37 -4.06
C THR A 102 10.43 -1.88 -4.21
N TYR A 103 10.99 -1.08 -3.32
CA TYR A 103 10.87 0.38 -3.31
C TYR A 103 11.36 1.00 -4.62
N MET A 104 12.56 0.61 -5.06
CA MET A 104 13.13 1.07 -6.34
C MET A 104 12.32 0.69 -7.59
N VAL A 105 11.47 -0.34 -7.49
CA VAL A 105 10.60 -0.78 -8.59
C VAL A 105 9.22 -0.12 -8.51
N GLY A 106 8.83 0.40 -7.34
CA GLY A 106 7.60 1.17 -7.17
C GLY A 106 7.78 2.63 -7.55
N GLU A 107 8.94 3.20 -7.24
CA GLU A 107 9.29 4.58 -7.54
C GLU A 107 9.84 4.77 -8.96
N LYS A 108 9.79 6.01 -9.46
CA LYS A 108 10.44 6.35 -10.73
C LYS A 108 11.96 6.33 -10.57
N GLU A 109 12.64 5.95 -11.64
CA GLU A 109 14.11 5.95 -11.67
C GLU A 109 14.66 7.35 -11.40
N GLY A 110 15.46 7.49 -10.35
CA GLY A 110 16.05 8.76 -9.92
C GLY A 110 15.36 9.45 -8.73
N ASP A 111 14.15 9.02 -8.35
CA ASP A 111 13.41 9.63 -7.23
C ASP A 111 13.82 9.05 -5.87
N VAL A 112 14.53 7.90 -5.85
CA VAL A 112 14.97 7.24 -4.62
C VAL A 112 16.39 7.66 -4.22
N SER A 113 16.51 8.42 -3.13
CA SER A 113 17.81 8.83 -2.59
C SER A 113 18.53 7.68 -1.87
N ASN A 114 19.85 7.81 -1.64
CA ASN A 114 20.57 6.82 -0.84
C ASN A 114 20.12 6.81 0.61
N LYS A 115 19.71 7.97 1.15
CA LYS A 115 19.16 8.07 2.50
C LYS A 115 17.87 7.27 2.63
N ASP A 116 16.97 7.39 1.64
CA ASP A 116 15.71 6.64 1.65
C ASP A 116 15.97 5.13 1.63
N LYS A 117 16.96 4.67 0.86
CA LYS A 117 17.34 3.26 0.83
C LYS A 117 17.85 2.76 2.19
N GLU A 118 18.57 3.58 2.93
CA GLU A 118 19.12 3.22 4.24
C GLU A 118 18.06 3.24 5.35
N GLU A 119 17.09 4.14 5.26
CA GLU A 119 16.09 4.38 6.32
C GLU A 119 14.77 3.62 6.10
N ILE A 120 14.53 3.06 4.91
CA ILE A 120 13.26 2.41 4.60
C ILE A 120 13.01 1.15 5.44
N ILE A 121 11.85 1.13 6.09
CA ILE A 121 11.35 0.02 6.91
C ILE A 121 9.98 -0.49 6.48
N GLY A 122 9.27 0.23 5.60
CA GLY A 122 7.98 -0.13 5.04
C GLY A 122 7.79 0.48 3.64
N TYR A 123 6.95 -0.16 2.82
CA TYR A 123 6.51 0.37 1.53
C TYR A 123 5.19 -0.24 1.07
N ALA A 124 4.19 0.60 0.85
CA ALA A 124 2.93 0.28 0.20
C ALA A 124 3.04 0.44 -1.32
N LEU A 125 2.76 -0.64 -2.06
CA LEU A 125 2.87 -0.66 -3.51
C LEU A 125 1.48 -0.58 -4.15
N GLU A 126 1.09 0.61 -4.60
CA GLU A 126 -0.24 0.93 -5.15
C GLU A 126 -0.70 -0.04 -6.25
N ARG A 127 0.16 -0.33 -7.23
CA ARG A 127 -0.20 -1.14 -8.41
C ARG A 127 -0.74 -2.54 -8.09
N ASN A 128 -0.41 -3.09 -6.92
CA ASN A 128 -0.89 -4.40 -6.50
C ASN A 128 -1.52 -4.40 -5.11
N MET A 129 -1.59 -3.25 -4.42
CA MET A 129 -2.11 -3.13 -3.05
C MET A 129 -1.41 -4.07 -2.08
N HIS A 130 -0.08 -4.17 -2.20
CA HIS A 130 0.75 -4.97 -1.31
C HIS A 130 1.53 -4.10 -0.35
N ALA A 131 1.50 -4.43 0.94
CA ALA A 131 2.39 -3.84 1.94
C ALA A 131 3.67 -4.68 2.03
N HIS A 132 4.83 -4.04 1.99
CA HIS A 132 6.12 -4.67 2.23
C HIS A 132 6.73 -4.04 3.45
N VAL A 133 7.08 -4.84 4.45
CA VAL A 133 7.60 -4.35 5.72
C VAL A 133 8.88 -5.10 6.04
N GLN A 134 9.90 -4.35 6.43
CA GLN A 134 11.15 -4.93 6.88
C GLN A 134 10.86 -5.80 8.12
N TYR A 135 11.33 -7.04 8.10
CA TYR A 135 11.25 -7.86 9.30
C TYR A 135 12.15 -7.30 10.41
N GLN A 136 11.54 -6.87 11.51
CA GLN A 136 12.23 -6.50 12.74
C GLN A 136 11.89 -7.48 13.87
N SER A 137 12.91 -7.89 14.65
CA SER A 137 12.78 -8.93 15.69
C SER A 137 11.80 -8.57 16.80
N ASN A 138 11.63 -7.27 17.06
CA ASN A 138 10.46 -6.70 17.69
C ASN A 138 9.60 -6.26 16.52
N LEU A 139 8.44 -6.88 16.33
CA LEU A 139 7.47 -6.44 15.33
C LEU A 139 7.09 -5.00 15.69
N ASP A 140 7.84 -4.03 15.18
CA ASP A 140 7.48 -2.64 15.28
C ASP A 140 6.30 -2.47 14.33
N LYS A 141 5.14 -2.32 14.94
CA LYS A 141 3.85 -2.36 14.25
C LYS A 141 3.57 -1.07 13.49
N SER A 142 4.38 -0.05 13.73
CA SER A 142 4.28 1.27 13.13
C SER A 142 4.30 1.20 11.62
N ALA A 143 5.39 0.66 11.04
CA ALA A 143 5.55 0.56 9.59
C ALA A 143 4.39 -0.22 8.95
N LEU A 144 3.97 -1.35 9.54
CA LEU A 144 2.87 -2.12 8.97
C LEU A 144 1.55 -1.35 8.95
N VAL A 145 1.18 -0.70 10.05
CA VAL A 145 -0.08 0.05 10.09
C VAL A 145 0.00 1.29 9.19
N HIS A 146 1.15 1.96 9.15
CA HIS A 146 1.42 3.06 8.24
C HIS A 146 1.18 2.64 6.78
N GLU A 147 1.78 1.53 6.34
CA GLU A 147 1.59 1.03 4.97
C GLU A 147 0.14 0.60 4.68
N LEU A 148 -0.61 0.11 5.68
CA LEU A 148 -2.02 -0.20 5.51
C LEU A 148 -2.87 1.06 5.30
N TRP A 149 -2.52 2.18 5.94
CA TRP A 149 -3.18 3.45 5.70
C TRP A 149 -2.86 4.03 4.32
N HIS A 150 -1.64 3.85 3.81
CA HIS A 150 -1.33 4.15 2.41
C HIS A 150 -2.21 3.33 1.45
N ILE A 151 -2.35 2.02 1.68
CA ILE A 151 -3.21 1.16 0.85
C ILE A 151 -4.68 1.60 0.90
N TYR A 152 -5.19 1.89 2.09
CA TYR A 152 -6.55 2.42 2.25
C TYR A 152 -6.71 3.73 1.47
N ASP A 153 -5.73 4.63 1.57
CA ASP A 153 -5.75 5.90 0.86
C ASP A 153 -5.72 5.74 -0.66
N PHE A 154 -4.93 4.80 -1.20
CA PHE A 154 -4.88 4.54 -2.64
C PHE A 154 -6.26 4.19 -3.23
N ASN A 155 -7.12 3.53 -2.46
CA ASN A 155 -8.47 3.19 -2.90
C ASN A 155 -9.52 4.28 -2.65
N HIS A 156 -9.27 5.18 -1.70
CA HIS A 156 -10.26 6.13 -1.21
C HIS A 156 -9.94 7.60 -1.52
N GLY A 157 -8.69 7.93 -1.85
CA GLY A 157 -8.23 9.28 -2.17
C GLY A 157 -8.47 10.29 -1.05
N ASN A 158 -8.33 9.85 0.20
CA ASN A 158 -8.60 10.69 1.37
C ASN A 158 -7.56 11.79 1.51
N SER A 159 -6.28 11.47 1.31
CA SER A 159 -5.19 12.45 1.40
C SER A 159 -5.29 13.54 0.33
N ASP A 160 -5.82 13.21 -0.85
CA ASP A 160 -6.08 14.14 -1.94
C ASP A 160 -7.40 14.91 -1.80
N SER A 161 -8.24 14.56 -0.82
CA SER A 161 -9.50 15.25 -0.59
C SER A 161 -9.25 16.70 -0.15
N LYS A 162 -10.15 17.60 -0.57
CA LYS A 162 -10.04 19.02 -0.20
C LYS A 162 -10.00 19.21 1.33
N GLU A 163 -10.80 18.45 2.06
CA GLU A 163 -10.87 18.50 3.52
C GLU A 163 -9.53 18.12 4.15
N PHE A 164 -8.91 17.01 3.71
CA PHE A 164 -7.64 16.58 4.28
C PHE A 164 -6.46 17.48 3.86
N GLN A 165 -6.48 18.00 2.64
CA GLN A 165 -5.49 18.97 2.17
C GLN A 165 -5.50 20.24 3.03
N GLU A 166 -6.67 20.72 3.46
CA GLU A 166 -6.77 21.85 4.39
C GLU A 166 -6.15 21.50 5.76
N LEU A 167 -6.37 20.30 6.29
CA LEU A 167 -5.73 19.84 7.54
C LEU A 167 -4.20 19.79 7.41
N TYR A 168 -3.69 19.25 6.30
CA TYR A 168 -2.26 19.19 6.03
C TYR A 168 -1.63 20.59 5.90
N LEU A 169 -2.29 21.52 5.21
CA LEU A 169 -1.78 22.89 5.05
C LEU A 169 -1.70 23.66 6.39
N HIS A 170 -2.60 23.36 7.33
CA HIS A 170 -2.68 24.06 8.61
C HIS A 170 -1.95 23.35 9.77
N GLY A 171 -1.53 22.09 9.58
CA GLY A 171 -0.91 21.31 10.64
C GLY A 171 -0.19 20.05 10.17
N GLY A 172 0.39 20.03 8.97
CA GLY A 172 1.14 18.89 8.44
C GLY A 172 2.34 18.46 9.28
N ASP A 173 2.79 19.32 10.20
CA ASP A 173 3.84 19.04 11.18
C ASP A 173 3.36 18.67 12.58
N SER A 174 2.05 18.62 12.79
CA SER A 174 1.46 18.47 14.13
C SER A 174 1.55 17.05 14.70
N ILE A 175 2.03 16.06 13.94
CA ILE A 175 2.05 14.65 14.35
C ILE A 175 3.48 14.15 14.41
N THR A 176 4.18 14.09 13.27
CA THR A 176 5.60 13.72 13.20
C THR A 176 6.34 14.57 12.17
N GLU A 177 7.68 14.56 12.26
CA GLU A 177 8.53 15.20 11.24
C GLU A 177 8.40 14.50 9.89
N TYR A 178 8.20 13.18 9.87
CA TYR A 178 8.06 12.41 8.64
C TYR A 178 6.75 12.73 7.90
N GLY A 179 5.65 12.92 8.64
CA GLY A 179 4.36 13.31 8.07
C GLY A 179 4.39 14.62 7.27
N LYS A 180 5.34 15.53 7.53
CA LYS A 180 5.51 16.78 6.77
C LYS A 180 5.95 16.60 5.32
N THR A 181 6.34 15.39 4.94
CA THR A 181 6.94 15.12 3.64
C THR A 181 5.93 15.27 2.51
N SER A 182 4.70 14.80 2.73
CA SER A 182 3.60 14.90 1.76
C SER A 182 2.25 14.72 2.46
N PRO A 183 1.13 15.12 1.82
CA PRO A 183 -0.21 14.83 2.33
C PRO A 183 -0.46 13.32 2.54
N GLY A 184 0.06 12.46 1.66
CA GLY A 184 -0.06 11.01 1.78
C GLY A 184 0.70 10.47 2.99
N GLU A 185 1.95 10.91 3.21
CA GLU A 185 2.70 10.51 4.41
C GLU A 185 2.06 11.06 5.70
N PHE A 186 1.53 12.29 5.66
CA PHE A 186 0.78 12.83 6.78
C PHE A 186 -0.46 12.00 7.10
N PHE A 187 -1.22 11.59 6.08
CA PHE A 187 -2.38 10.72 6.23
C PHE A 187 -1.98 9.37 6.85
N ALA A 188 -0.94 8.72 6.32
CA ALA A 188 -0.51 7.42 6.83
C ALA A 188 0.05 7.49 8.26
N GLU A 189 0.84 8.50 8.60
CA GLU A 189 1.34 8.74 9.97
C GLU A 189 0.18 9.00 10.94
N ALA A 190 -0.75 9.88 10.55
CA ALA A 190 -1.93 10.19 11.35
C ALA A 190 -2.81 8.96 11.58
N GLY A 191 -3.03 8.16 10.53
CA GLY A 191 -3.79 6.92 10.60
C GLY A 191 -3.14 5.90 11.52
N TRP A 192 -1.81 5.74 11.45
CA TRP A 192 -1.07 4.91 12.38
C TRP A 192 -1.25 5.37 13.82
N TRP A 193 -1.12 6.67 14.10
CA TRP A 193 -1.35 7.24 15.42
C TRP A 193 -2.80 7.04 15.89
N TYR A 194 -3.80 7.23 15.02
CA TYR A 194 -5.20 6.97 15.35
C TYR A 194 -5.41 5.52 15.77
N THR A 195 -4.80 4.58 15.06
CA THR A 195 -4.96 3.14 15.28
C THR A 195 -4.26 2.66 16.55
N VAL A 196 -3.09 3.21 16.86
CA VAL A 196 -2.21 2.66 17.92
C VAL A 196 -2.17 3.55 19.17
N TYR A 197 -2.28 4.87 19.01
CA TYR A 197 -2.18 5.86 20.07
C TYR A 197 -3.26 6.97 19.94
N PRO A 198 -4.56 6.64 19.87
CA PRO A 198 -5.62 7.61 19.56
C PRO A 198 -5.66 8.81 20.51
N GLU A 199 -5.41 8.61 21.81
CA GLU A 199 -5.36 9.71 22.78
C GLU A 199 -4.17 10.65 22.53
N LYS A 200 -3.01 10.12 22.09
CA LYS A 200 -1.88 10.99 21.73
C LYS A 200 -2.17 11.80 20.47
N LEU A 201 -2.82 11.19 19.47
CA LEU A 201 -3.24 11.93 18.28
C LEU A 201 -4.21 13.05 18.66
N LYS A 202 -5.18 12.74 19.50
CA LYS A 202 -6.19 13.70 19.98
C LYS A 202 -5.58 14.87 20.76
N GLU A 203 -4.56 14.61 21.58
CA GLU A 203 -3.80 15.65 22.28
C GLU A 203 -2.94 16.50 21.33
N SER A 204 -2.35 15.87 20.31
CA SER A 204 -1.47 16.55 19.34
C SER A 204 -2.26 17.40 18.33
N ASN A 205 -3.34 16.84 17.78
CA ASN A 205 -4.19 17.49 16.80
C ASN A 205 -5.62 16.89 16.83
N MET A 206 -6.54 17.61 17.48
CA MET A 206 -7.95 17.22 17.61
C MET A 206 -8.68 17.16 16.27
N ASP A 207 -8.35 18.04 15.33
CA ASP A 207 -9.04 18.12 14.04
C ASP A 207 -8.70 16.91 13.18
N VAL A 208 -7.42 16.52 13.14
CA VAL A 208 -7.00 15.29 12.47
C VAL A 208 -7.56 14.05 13.17
N TYR A 209 -7.54 13.99 14.50
CA TYR A 209 -8.20 12.90 15.23
C TYR A 209 -9.69 12.77 14.84
N SER A 210 -10.40 13.90 14.76
CA SER A 210 -11.82 13.93 14.40
C SER A 210 -12.06 13.47 12.96
N TYR A 211 -11.15 13.77 12.05
CA TYR A 211 -11.20 13.29 10.67
C TYR A 211 -11.14 11.76 10.60
N PHE A 212 -10.17 11.14 11.27
CA PHE A 212 -10.05 9.67 11.31
C PHE A 212 -11.23 9.00 12.03
N LYS A 213 -11.72 9.61 13.11
CA LYS A 213 -12.94 9.14 13.78
C LYS A 213 -14.15 9.16 12.85
N ASN A 214 -14.25 10.14 11.96
CA ASN A 214 -15.33 10.19 10.98
C ASN A 214 -15.19 9.13 9.88
N ILE A 215 -13.96 8.76 9.50
CA ILE A 215 -13.71 7.60 8.63
C ILE A 215 -14.20 6.34 9.33
N ASP A 216 -13.72 6.08 10.55
CA ASP A 216 -14.05 4.90 11.34
C ASP A 216 -15.57 4.72 11.51
N ASN A 217 -16.28 5.80 11.88
CA ASN A 217 -17.75 5.77 11.99
C ASN A 217 -18.47 5.45 10.66
N LYS A 218 -17.92 5.90 9.52
CA LYS A 218 -18.53 5.62 8.20
C LYS A 218 -18.35 4.15 7.83
N GLU A 219 -17.19 3.58 8.11
CA GLU A 219 -16.87 2.18 7.82
C GLU A 219 -17.63 1.22 8.76
N GLU A 220 -17.86 1.58 10.02
CA GLU A 220 -18.70 0.78 10.94
C GLU A 220 -20.19 0.71 10.53
N CYS A 221 -20.65 1.61 9.63
CA CYS A 221 -22.04 1.67 9.18
C CYS A 221 -22.30 0.92 7.86
N LEU A 222 -21.29 0.32 7.24
CA LEU A 222 -21.36 -0.42 5.97
C LEU A 222 -21.40 -1.94 6.22
#